data_AF-A0A1T5P148-F1
#
_entry.id   AF-A0A1T5P148-F1
#
_cell.length_a   1.000
_cell.length_b   1.000
_cell.length_c   1.000
_cell.angle_alpha   90.00
_cell.angle_beta   90.00
_cell.angle_gamma   90.00
#
_symmetry.space_group_name_H-M   'P 1'
#
loop_
_entity.id
_entity.type
_entity.pdbx_description
1 polymer ?
#
loop_
_entity_poly.entity_id
_entity_poly.type
_entity_poly.pdbx_seq_one_letter_code
_entity_poly.pdbx_strand_id
1 'polypeptide(L)'
;MLLYAYEVIDSIQVTIKSGKLKAKSQVANDPGEDRIFIPPNYPLASLFALCFALSAFPYICSMRLSFFIARRIAFNKGSSFSKFIINIAVAATAISVAVMILATALVNGFQQVIQEKIFSFWGHIHINEYQPNAGPLTEEIPFYSRKSLIDSIKTSPGIKTISNYATKSAIIKSEKEIDGVIFKGIDQGYDWPQLKRFLQAGKLLQFNDSSYAPEIMISEYMAKELQLKVNDKAIIYFIQGGGLPPRARKLTVTGIFKTGIEEYDKTYVIGDLNLVRKLNDWDPDQVGGFEISINNYRNMDSTARYMDNNVLPDQLFTRTIRDIYPNIFDWLQLQNQNELIIIVIMTIVAIINMITAILILILERTNMIGIAKALGMRNWDIQKVFVYQAAYIVILGILIGDFFGLGIAFLQQATGIFKLPEESYYMSVAAVSLHWVDIVLINVGTFLICTVILQIPARIIRRITPVKAIQFK
;
A
#
# COMPACT_ATOMS: atom_id res chain seq x y z
N MET A 1 -1.45 26.23 28.62
CA MET A 1 -2.19 25.47 27.58
C MET A 1 -1.58 24.08 27.35
N LEU A 2 -0.23 23.94 27.35
CA LEU A 2 0.46 22.62 27.37
C LEU A 2 0.33 21.84 28.70
N LEU A 3 0.19 22.54 29.84
CA LEU A 3 0.01 21.90 31.17
C LEU A 3 -1.31 21.10 31.31
N TYR A 4 -2.38 21.52 30.64
CA TYR A 4 -3.67 20.80 30.66
C TYR A 4 -3.66 19.51 29.83
N ALA A 5 -2.77 19.41 28.84
CA ALA A 5 -2.60 18.19 28.06
C ALA A 5 -1.81 17.12 28.84
N TYR A 6 -0.91 17.54 29.74
CA TYR A 6 -0.10 16.64 30.56
C TYR A 6 -0.93 15.99 31.70
N GLU A 7 -1.80 16.75 32.37
CA GLU A 7 -2.68 16.22 33.44
C GLU A 7 -3.68 15.17 32.94
N VAL A 8 -4.12 15.26 31.68
CA VAL A 8 -5.05 14.29 31.10
C VAL A 8 -4.36 12.96 30.82
N ILE A 9 -3.10 12.98 30.39
CA ILE A 9 -2.30 11.78 30.11
C ILE A 9 -1.94 11.03 31.40
N ASP A 10 -1.60 11.75 32.49
CA ASP A 10 -1.31 11.14 33.79
C ASP A 10 -2.53 10.47 34.42
N SER A 11 -3.73 11.06 34.27
CA SER A 11 -4.98 10.47 34.80
C SER A 11 -5.34 9.12 34.16
N ILE A 12 -4.92 8.92 32.90
CA ILE A 12 -5.19 7.70 32.14
C ILE A 12 -4.21 6.58 32.54
N GLN A 13 -2.94 6.90 32.81
CA GLN A 13 -1.97 5.90 33.27
C GLN A 13 -2.24 5.38 34.70
N VAL A 14 -2.73 6.24 35.60
CA VAL A 14 -3.06 5.85 36.99
C VAL A 14 -4.28 4.93 37.06
N THR A 15 -5.24 5.09 36.15
CA THR A 15 -6.47 4.27 36.11
C THR A 15 -6.19 2.86 35.57
N ILE A 16 -5.17 2.68 34.72
CA ILE A 16 -4.81 1.37 34.17
C ILE A 16 -3.95 0.54 35.16
N LYS A 17 -3.24 1.18 36.10
CA LYS A 17 -2.36 0.49 37.07
C LYS A 17 -3.04 -0.03 38.35
N SER A 18 -4.30 0.32 38.63
CA SER A 18 -4.95 0.03 39.94
C SER A 18 -5.99 -1.10 39.92
N GLY A 19 -5.78 -2.12 39.08
CA GLY A 19 -6.72 -3.22 38.88
C GLY A 19 -7.28 -3.87 40.15
N LYS A 20 -8.60 -4.13 40.15
CA LYS A 20 -9.25 -5.16 40.98
C LYS A 20 -10.49 -5.67 40.26
N LEU A 21 -10.47 -6.93 39.85
CA LEU A 21 -11.60 -7.87 39.94
C LEU A 21 -11.09 -9.31 39.72
N LYS A 22 -10.96 -10.04 40.84
CA LYS A 22 -10.80 -11.50 40.92
C LYS A 22 -12.18 -12.13 41.14
N ALA A 23 -12.52 -13.19 40.42
CA ALA A 23 -13.39 -14.29 40.88
C ALA A 23 -13.17 -15.49 39.93
N LYS A 24 -12.36 -16.49 40.30
CA LYS A 24 -12.66 -17.73 41.05
C LYS A 24 -13.32 -18.82 40.19
N SER A 25 -12.55 -19.89 39.99
CA SER A 25 -12.85 -21.15 39.32
C SER A 25 -13.88 -22.01 40.06
N GLN A 26 -14.73 -22.71 39.33
CA GLN A 26 -15.27 -23.99 39.77
C GLN A 26 -15.53 -24.91 38.57
N VAL A 27 -15.06 -26.15 38.72
CA VAL A 27 -15.09 -27.28 37.79
C VAL A 27 -16.37 -28.08 38.02
N ALA A 28 -17.04 -28.53 36.96
CA ALA A 28 -17.89 -29.72 36.96
C ALA A 28 -17.96 -30.32 35.54
N ASN A 29 -17.62 -31.61 35.43
CA ASN A 29 -17.74 -32.49 34.26
C ASN A 29 -19.21 -32.88 34.00
N ASP A 30 -19.64 -32.97 32.74
CA ASP A 30 -19.95 -34.24 32.01
C ASP A 30 -20.42 -33.94 30.56
N PRO A 31 -20.36 -34.92 29.61
CA PRO A 31 -20.29 -34.68 28.17
C PRO A 31 -21.61 -34.93 27.44
N GLY A 32 -21.78 -34.25 26.32
CA GLY A 32 -22.84 -34.51 25.36
C GLY A 32 -22.39 -34.07 23.98
N GLU A 33 -22.33 -35.03 23.06
CA GLU A 33 -22.07 -34.85 21.63
C GLU A 33 -22.94 -33.74 21.04
N ASP A 34 -22.35 -32.89 20.19
CA ASP A 34 -22.76 -32.87 18.79
C ASP A 34 -21.83 -32.01 17.94
N ARG A 35 -21.41 -32.59 16.82
CA ARG A 35 -20.56 -31.98 15.81
C ARG A 35 -21.33 -30.82 15.16
N ILE A 36 -20.90 -29.59 15.37
CA ILE A 36 -21.36 -28.45 14.57
C ILE A 36 -20.39 -28.23 13.40
N PHE A 37 -20.88 -28.68 12.25
CA PHE A 37 -20.47 -28.35 10.90
C PHE A 37 -20.23 -26.83 10.75
N ILE A 38 -19.06 -26.42 10.26
CA ILE A 38 -18.78 -25.04 9.84
C ILE A 38 -18.94 -24.98 8.31
N PRO A 39 -20.04 -24.42 7.77
CA PRO A 39 -20.04 -23.93 6.40
C PRO A 39 -19.65 -22.43 6.34
N PRO A 40 -19.12 -21.97 5.19
CA PRO A 40 -18.61 -20.61 5.02
C PRO A 40 -19.73 -19.65 4.58
N ASN A 41 -19.44 -18.34 4.69
CA ASN A 41 -20.21 -17.18 4.23
C ASN A 41 -21.37 -16.70 5.12
N TYR A 42 -21.17 -15.52 5.72
CA TYR A 42 -22.26 -14.62 6.10
C TYR A 42 -22.43 -13.54 5.02
N PRO A 43 -23.65 -13.30 4.50
CA PRO A 43 -23.91 -12.13 3.68
C PRO A 43 -24.13 -10.90 4.57
N LEU A 44 -23.87 -9.73 3.99
CA LEU A 44 -24.12 -8.36 4.49
C LEU A 44 -25.57 -8.05 4.96
N ALA A 45 -26.43 -9.06 5.13
CA ALA A 45 -27.84 -8.91 5.49
C ALA A 45 -28.10 -8.87 7.01
N SER A 46 -27.16 -9.30 7.86
CA SER A 46 -27.35 -9.30 9.33
C SER A 46 -27.15 -7.94 10.01
N LEU A 47 -26.54 -6.95 9.33
CA LEU A 47 -26.45 -5.58 9.84
C LEU A 47 -27.75 -4.77 9.67
N PHE A 48 -28.64 -5.17 8.75
CA PHE A 48 -29.92 -4.50 8.55
C PHE A 48 -31.00 -4.97 9.54
N ALA A 49 -30.92 -6.22 10.01
CA ALA A 49 -31.88 -6.77 10.96
C ALA A 49 -31.75 -6.16 12.37
N LEU A 50 -30.56 -5.70 12.76
CA LEU A 50 -30.34 -5.02 14.04
C LEU A 50 -30.93 -3.60 14.08
N CYS A 51 -31.21 -3.00 12.92
CA CYS A 51 -31.87 -1.69 12.83
C CYS A 51 -33.39 -1.76 13.04
N PHE A 52 -34.03 -2.91 12.86
CA PHE A 52 -35.49 -3.01 12.95
C PHE A 52 -35.99 -3.30 14.39
N ALA A 53 -35.15 -3.88 15.24
CA ALA A 53 -35.50 -4.25 16.62
C ALA A 53 -35.46 -3.08 17.64
N LEU A 54 -35.02 -1.88 17.23
CA LEU A 54 -34.96 -0.67 18.08
C LEU A 54 -36.17 0.28 17.89
N SER A 55 -37.21 -0.15 17.17
CA SER A 55 -38.37 0.66 16.81
C SER A 55 -39.46 0.76 17.90
N ALA A 56 -39.28 0.14 19.06
CA ALA A 56 -40.19 0.30 20.19
C ALA A 56 -39.47 1.04 21.34
N PHE A 57 -39.76 2.33 21.53
CA PHE A 57 -39.77 3.10 22.79
C PHE A 57 -39.88 4.63 22.47
N PRO A 58 -40.36 5.51 23.38
CA PRO A 58 -40.75 6.91 23.11
C PRO A 58 -39.64 7.90 22.69
N TYR A 59 -38.42 7.44 22.43
CA TYR A 59 -37.25 8.26 22.12
C TYR A 59 -37.24 8.84 20.69
N ILE A 60 -38.08 8.32 19.80
CA ILE A 60 -38.18 8.73 18.39
C ILE A 60 -38.73 10.17 18.23
N CYS A 61 -39.53 10.66 19.19
CA CYS A 61 -40.12 11.99 19.12
C CYS A 61 -39.09 13.12 19.43
N SER A 62 -38.17 12.88 20.37
CA SER A 62 -37.08 13.83 20.71
C SER A 62 -36.06 13.94 19.57
N MET A 63 -35.74 12.82 18.90
CA MET A 63 -34.85 12.82 17.73
C MET A 63 -35.40 13.64 16.55
N ARG A 64 -36.71 13.58 16.29
CA ARG A 64 -37.34 14.39 15.24
C ARG A 64 -37.20 15.89 15.50
N LEU A 65 -37.37 16.34 16.74
CA LEU A 65 -37.28 17.76 17.08
C LEU A 65 -35.84 18.27 17.01
N SER A 66 -34.87 17.57 17.62
CA SER A 66 -33.46 18.01 17.58
C SER A 66 -32.91 18.05 16.16
N PHE A 67 -33.25 17.07 15.32
CA PHE A 67 -32.87 17.07 13.91
C PHE A 67 -33.58 18.17 13.10
N PHE A 68 -34.88 18.38 13.33
CA PHE A 68 -35.63 19.47 12.68
C PHE A 68 -35.03 20.84 12.98
N ILE A 69 -34.65 21.08 14.23
CA ILE A 69 -33.99 22.32 14.66
C ILE A 69 -32.61 22.44 14.01
N ALA A 70 -31.79 21.40 14.03
CA ALA A 70 -30.46 21.41 13.42
C ALA A 70 -30.52 21.73 11.91
N ARG A 71 -31.43 21.06 11.18
CA ARG A 71 -31.68 21.33 9.75
C ARG A 71 -32.15 22.77 9.55
N ARG A 72 -33.09 23.26 10.36
CA ARG A 72 -33.57 24.62 10.23
C ARG A 72 -32.44 25.63 10.44
N ILE A 73 -31.57 25.44 11.43
CA ILE A 73 -30.41 26.33 11.67
C ILE A 73 -29.43 26.29 10.49
N ALA A 74 -29.11 25.11 9.95
CA ALA A 74 -28.20 24.97 8.82
C ALA A 74 -28.72 25.68 7.55
N PHE A 75 -30.03 25.65 7.31
CA PHE A 75 -30.64 26.17 6.07
C PHE A 75 -31.36 27.53 6.22
N ASN A 76 -31.48 28.11 7.43
CA ASN A 76 -32.23 29.35 7.62
C ASN A 76 -31.54 30.55 6.95
N LYS A 77 -32.27 31.36 6.16
CA LYS A 77 -31.73 32.55 5.46
C LYS A 77 -31.39 33.74 6.37
N GLY A 78 -31.84 33.75 7.64
CA GLY A 78 -31.82 34.93 8.51
C GLY A 78 -30.55 35.23 9.32
N SER A 79 -29.49 34.40 9.28
CA SER A 79 -28.25 34.67 10.04
C SER A 79 -27.01 34.39 9.19
N SER A 80 -26.47 35.45 8.57
CA SER A 80 -25.29 35.37 7.69
C SER A 80 -24.06 34.78 8.41
N PHE A 81 -23.89 35.07 9.70
CA PHE A 81 -22.70 34.70 10.47
C PHE A 81 -22.60 33.18 10.75
N SER A 82 -23.66 32.53 11.22
CA SER A 82 -23.67 31.05 11.35
C SER A 82 -23.34 30.33 10.03
N LYS A 83 -23.84 30.82 8.89
CA LYS A 83 -23.55 30.21 7.57
C LYS A 83 -22.07 30.36 7.20
N PHE A 84 -21.49 31.51 7.48
CA PHE A 84 -20.07 31.75 7.25
C PHE A 84 -19.19 30.78 8.05
N ILE A 85 -19.48 30.58 9.34
CA ILE A 85 -18.76 29.63 10.20
C ILE A 85 -18.91 28.20 9.67
N ILE A 86 -20.12 27.78 9.31
CA ILE A 86 -20.39 26.46 8.73
C ILE A 86 -19.57 26.25 7.46
N ASN A 87 -19.56 27.22 6.54
CA ASN A 87 -18.82 27.10 5.28
C ASN A 87 -17.30 26.99 5.49
N ILE A 88 -16.74 27.76 6.43
CA ILE A 88 -15.31 27.65 6.78
C ILE A 88 -15.00 26.27 7.37
N ALA A 89 -15.85 25.78 8.29
CA ALA A 89 -15.65 24.47 8.90
C ALA A 89 -15.75 23.35 7.86
N VAL A 90 -16.75 23.43 6.96
CA VAL A 90 -16.90 22.50 5.83
C VAL A 90 -15.68 22.53 4.91
N ALA A 91 -15.19 23.72 4.54
CA ALA A 91 -14.00 23.86 3.70
C ALA A 91 -12.74 23.29 4.37
N ALA A 92 -12.53 23.56 5.66
CA ALA A 92 -11.39 23.03 6.41
C ALA A 92 -11.44 21.51 6.50
N THR A 93 -12.59 20.92 6.83
CA THR A 93 -12.77 19.47 6.84
C THR A 93 -12.59 18.86 5.44
N ALA A 94 -13.11 19.51 4.39
CA ALA A 94 -12.96 19.06 3.01
C ALA A 94 -11.49 19.01 2.58
N ILE A 95 -10.70 20.04 2.92
CA ILE A 95 -9.26 20.05 2.64
C ILE A 95 -8.56 18.91 3.37
N SER A 96 -8.83 18.70 4.66
CA SER A 96 -8.24 17.58 5.41
C SER A 96 -8.55 16.22 4.76
N VAL A 97 -9.81 15.98 4.39
CA VAL A 97 -10.22 14.72 3.74
C VAL A 97 -9.58 14.56 2.36
N ALA A 98 -9.58 15.60 1.53
CA ALA A 98 -8.96 15.57 0.21
C ALA A 98 -7.46 15.24 0.30
N VAL A 99 -6.73 15.83 1.26
CA VAL A 99 -5.31 15.57 1.47
C VAL A 99 -5.07 14.14 1.96
N MET A 100 -5.90 13.61 2.86
CA MET A 100 -5.79 12.21 3.30
C MET A 100 -5.97 11.25 2.12
N ILE A 101 -7.00 11.46 1.28
CA ILE A 101 -7.24 10.63 0.09
C ILE A 101 -6.06 10.70 -0.87
N LEU A 102 -5.56 11.91 -1.16
CA LEU A 102 -4.44 12.09 -2.08
C LEU A 102 -3.14 11.46 -1.56
N ALA A 103 -2.85 11.61 -0.26
CA ALA A 103 -1.67 11.00 0.35
C ALA A 103 -1.71 9.48 0.24
N THR A 104 -2.83 8.86 0.63
CA THR A 104 -3.03 7.40 0.50
C THR A 104 -2.94 6.94 -0.95
N ALA A 105 -3.60 7.65 -1.88
CA ALA A 105 -3.61 7.25 -3.28
C ALA A 105 -2.22 7.34 -3.93
N LEU A 106 -1.43 8.35 -3.56
CA LEU A 106 -0.06 8.51 -4.02
C LEU A 106 0.86 7.41 -3.46
N VAL A 107 0.75 7.10 -2.17
CA VAL A 107 1.55 6.02 -1.54
C VAL A 107 1.24 4.67 -2.18
N ASN A 108 -0.04 4.35 -2.34
CA ASN A 108 -0.47 3.12 -3.00
C ASN A 108 0.03 3.04 -4.45
N GLY A 109 -0.12 4.12 -5.22
CA GLY A 109 0.35 4.18 -6.60
C GLY A 109 1.86 4.03 -6.72
N PHE A 110 2.60 4.69 -5.83
CA PHE A 110 4.04 4.60 -5.77
C PHE A 110 4.53 3.17 -5.48
N GLN A 111 3.98 2.53 -4.44
CA GLN A 111 4.32 1.15 -4.10
C GLN A 111 3.98 0.19 -5.24
N GLN A 112 2.82 0.36 -5.86
CA GLN A 112 2.38 -0.51 -6.96
C GLN A 112 3.36 -0.45 -8.14
N VAL A 113 3.77 0.75 -8.57
CA VAL A 113 4.69 0.91 -9.71
C VAL A 113 6.06 0.30 -9.40
N ILE A 114 6.62 0.54 -8.22
CA ILE A 114 7.93 0.00 -7.86
C ILE A 114 7.88 -1.53 -7.74
N GLN A 115 6.87 -2.07 -7.06
CA GLN A 115 6.68 -3.52 -6.94
C GLN A 115 6.50 -4.17 -8.31
N GLU A 116 5.67 -3.59 -9.19
CA GLU A 116 5.44 -4.11 -10.53
C GLU A 116 6.72 -4.12 -11.37
N LYS A 117 7.57 -3.09 -11.25
CA LYS A 117 8.88 -3.05 -11.93
C LYS A 117 9.82 -4.16 -11.46
N ILE A 118 9.88 -4.38 -10.14
CA ILE A 118 10.70 -5.44 -9.53
C ILE A 118 10.21 -6.82 -9.97
N PHE A 119 8.90 -7.08 -9.84
CA PHE A 119 8.31 -8.35 -10.21
C PHE A 119 8.39 -8.64 -11.71
N SER A 120 8.32 -7.60 -12.56
CA SER A 120 8.42 -7.78 -14.00
C SER A 120 9.82 -8.15 -14.48
N PHE A 121 10.85 -7.93 -13.66
CA PHE A 121 12.24 -8.24 -14.00
C PHE A 121 12.72 -9.57 -13.38
N TRP A 122 12.32 -9.86 -12.15
CA TRP A 122 12.79 -11.01 -11.37
C TRP A 122 11.67 -11.96 -10.91
N GLY A 123 10.43 -11.76 -11.33
CA GLY A 123 9.32 -12.56 -10.82
C GLY A 123 9.07 -12.32 -9.33
N HIS A 124 8.37 -13.26 -8.71
CA HIS A 124 7.94 -13.14 -7.31
C HIS A 124 8.76 -14.05 -6.38
N ILE A 125 9.02 -15.29 -6.81
CA ILE A 125 9.70 -16.31 -6.00
C ILE A 125 10.83 -16.92 -6.82
N HIS A 126 11.96 -17.15 -6.18
CA HIS A 126 13.10 -17.84 -6.75
C HIS A 126 13.26 -19.20 -6.09
N ILE A 127 13.63 -20.21 -6.86
CA ILE A 127 14.08 -21.50 -6.35
C ILE A 127 15.53 -21.67 -6.74
N ASN A 128 16.39 -21.90 -5.76
CA ASN A 128 17.79 -22.21 -5.96
C ASN A 128 18.29 -23.17 -4.89
N GLU A 129 19.45 -23.76 -5.15
CA GLU A 129 20.15 -24.56 -4.14
C GLU A 129 20.71 -23.64 -3.04
N TYR A 130 20.59 -24.08 -1.78
CA TYR A 130 21.05 -23.26 -0.66
C TYR A 130 22.57 -23.15 -0.64
N GLN A 131 23.06 -21.92 -0.76
CA GLN A 131 24.46 -21.57 -0.56
C GLN A 131 24.61 -20.66 0.67
N PRO A 132 25.43 -21.05 1.66
CA PRO A 132 25.85 -20.15 2.73
C PRO A 132 26.66 -18.99 2.13
N ASN A 133 26.30 -17.75 2.46
CA ASN A 133 27.00 -16.52 2.05
C ASN A 133 27.02 -16.22 0.54
N ALA A 134 26.10 -16.77 -0.26
CA ALA A 134 25.95 -16.34 -1.64
C ALA A 134 25.43 -14.90 -1.74
N GLY A 135 25.93 -14.15 -2.72
CA GLY A 135 25.39 -12.85 -3.08
C GLY A 135 23.94 -12.95 -3.59
N PRO A 136 23.22 -11.82 -3.71
CA PRO A 136 21.88 -11.82 -4.28
C PRO A 136 21.94 -12.28 -5.74
N LEU A 137 21.50 -13.51 -6.02
CA LEU A 137 21.35 -14.04 -7.39
C LEU A 137 22.65 -13.95 -8.21
N THR A 138 23.78 -14.38 -7.64
CA THR A 138 25.06 -14.47 -8.34
C THR A 138 25.70 -15.84 -8.16
N GLU A 139 26.09 -16.46 -9.28
CA GLU A 139 26.92 -17.68 -9.31
C GLU A 139 26.27 -18.87 -8.55
N GLU A 140 25.06 -19.22 -8.96
CA GLU A 140 24.29 -20.29 -8.34
C GLU A 140 24.92 -21.68 -8.57
N ILE A 141 24.74 -22.60 -7.60
CA ILE A 141 25.05 -24.03 -7.82
C ILE A 141 24.04 -24.59 -8.83
N PRO A 142 24.50 -25.27 -9.89
CA PRO A 142 23.61 -25.85 -10.88
C PRO A 142 22.84 -27.04 -10.33
N PHE A 143 21.57 -27.13 -10.69
CA PHE A 143 20.77 -28.33 -10.49
C PHE A 143 19.97 -28.66 -11.75
N TYR A 144 19.49 -29.90 -11.87
CA TYR A 144 18.77 -30.35 -13.06
C TYR A 144 17.32 -29.88 -13.06
N SER A 145 16.92 -29.19 -14.13
CA SER A 145 15.54 -28.78 -14.43
C SER A 145 14.71 -29.97 -14.91
N ARG A 146 14.47 -30.91 -14.01
CA ARG A 146 13.70 -32.13 -14.31
C ARG A 146 12.24 -31.78 -14.55
N LYS A 147 11.65 -32.32 -15.61
CA LYS A 147 10.23 -32.15 -15.92
C LYS A 147 9.32 -32.48 -14.73
N SER A 148 9.64 -33.54 -13.98
CA SER A 148 8.89 -33.93 -12.77
C SER A 148 8.88 -32.84 -11.69
N LEU A 149 10.00 -32.13 -11.51
CA LEU A 149 10.10 -31.02 -10.56
C LEU A 149 9.26 -29.83 -11.03
N ILE A 150 9.36 -29.45 -12.31
CA ILE A 150 8.55 -28.38 -12.90
C ILE A 150 7.06 -28.70 -12.77
N ASP A 151 6.66 -29.93 -13.07
CA ASP A 151 5.26 -30.36 -12.97
C ASP A 151 4.77 -30.34 -11.51
N SER A 152 5.62 -30.73 -10.56
CA SER A 152 5.31 -30.66 -9.12
C SER A 152 5.14 -29.22 -8.66
N ILE A 153 6.04 -28.32 -9.07
CA ILE A 153 5.95 -26.88 -8.79
C ILE A 153 4.62 -26.35 -9.32
N LYS A 154 4.26 -26.63 -10.59
CA LYS A 154 3.00 -26.18 -11.22
C LYS A 154 1.73 -26.59 -10.48
N THR A 155 1.74 -27.65 -9.67
CA THR A 155 0.57 -28.04 -8.86
C THR A 155 0.31 -27.08 -7.69
N SER A 156 1.29 -26.25 -7.32
CA SER A 156 1.16 -25.30 -6.23
C SER A 156 0.14 -24.20 -6.57
N PRO A 157 -0.66 -23.75 -5.60
CA PRO A 157 -1.74 -22.81 -5.86
C PRO A 157 -1.20 -21.44 -6.31
N GLY A 158 -1.77 -20.93 -7.41
CA GLY A 158 -1.55 -19.55 -7.84
C GLY A 158 -0.31 -19.29 -8.70
N ILE A 159 0.42 -20.33 -9.12
CA ILE A 159 1.54 -20.18 -10.06
C ILE A 159 1.02 -19.80 -11.45
N LYS A 160 1.71 -18.85 -12.08
CA LYS A 160 1.42 -18.33 -13.42
C LYS A 160 2.45 -18.81 -14.44
N THR A 161 3.74 -18.56 -14.17
CA THR A 161 4.85 -18.94 -15.04
C THR A 161 6.06 -19.39 -14.23
N ILE A 162 6.87 -20.24 -14.84
CA ILE A 162 8.15 -20.73 -14.32
C ILE A 162 9.16 -20.54 -15.45
N SER A 163 10.21 -19.78 -15.18
CA SER A 163 11.28 -19.50 -16.14
C SER A 163 12.60 -20.01 -15.58
N ASN A 164 13.42 -20.62 -16.43
CA ASN A 164 14.77 -21.01 -16.04
C ASN A 164 15.70 -19.79 -16.12
N TYR A 165 16.63 -19.69 -15.16
CA TYR A 165 17.70 -18.71 -15.26
C TYR A 165 19.01 -19.23 -14.69
N ALA A 166 20.09 -18.54 -15.03
CA ALA A 166 21.37 -18.63 -14.33
C ALA A 166 22.10 -17.30 -14.47
N THR A 167 22.92 -16.95 -13.48
CA THR A 167 23.68 -15.71 -13.52
C THR A 167 25.19 -15.97 -13.56
N LYS A 168 25.92 -15.03 -14.15
CA LYS A 168 27.38 -15.08 -14.14
C LYS A 168 27.98 -13.68 -14.10
N SER A 169 28.91 -13.47 -13.17
CA SER A 169 29.68 -12.22 -13.07
C SER A 169 30.52 -12.01 -14.32
N ALA A 170 30.47 -10.81 -14.89
CA ALA A 170 31.18 -10.46 -16.10
C ALA A 170 31.61 -8.99 -16.09
N ILE A 171 32.48 -8.65 -17.04
CA ILE A 171 32.90 -7.29 -17.32
C ILE A 171 32.58 -7.02 -18.77
N ILE A 172 31.75 -6.02 -19.05
CA ILE A 172 31.51 -5.56 -20.41
C ILE A 172 32.53 -4.49 -20.75
N LYS A 173 33.16 -4.63 -21.91
CA LYS A 173 34.13 -3.67 -22.42
C LYS A 173 33.67 -3.15 -23.78
N SER A 174 33.62 -1.82 -23.87
CA SER A 174 33.54 -1.11 -25.15
C SER A 174 34.93 -0.55 -25.51
N GLU A 175 35.03 0.18 -26.61
CA GLU A 175 36.29 0.76 -27.07
C GLU A 175 36.90 1.75 -26.06
N LYS A 176 36.07 2.37 -25.21
CA LYS A 176 36.48 3.46 -24.32
C LYS A 176 36.27 3.21 -22.83
N GLU A 177 35.33 2.34 -22.47
CA GLU A 177 34.89 2.14 -21.07
C GLU A 177 34.73 0.65 -20.71
N ILE A 178 34.78 0.36 -19.41
CA ILE A 178 34.74 -0.98 -18.82
C ILE A 178 33.81 -0.93 -17.60
N ASP A 179 32.77 -1.77 -17.59
CA ASP A 179 31.82 -1.88 -16.49
C ASP A 179 31.70 -3.32 -15.98
N GLY A 180 31.55 -3.48 -14.66
CA GLY A 180 31.23 -4.74 -14.02
C GLY A 180 29.72 -5.01 -14.08
N VAL A 181 29.33 -6.21 -14.53
CA VAL A 181 27.94 -6.57 -14.84
C VAL A 181 27.63 -8.00 -14.40
N ILE A 182 26.36 -8.29 -14.20
CA ILE A 182 25.84 -9.65 -14.02
C ILE A 182 25.13 -10.03 -15.32
N PHE A 183 25.62 -11.08 -15.95
CA PHE A 183 24.96 -11.68 -17.10
C PHE A 183 23.83 -12.60 -16.62
N LYS A 184 22.58 -12.20 -16.85
CA LYS A 184 21.37 -12.99 -16.61
C LYS A 184 21.05 -13.81 -17.86
N GLY A 185 21.32 -15.11 -17.79
CA GLY A 185 20.95 -16.08 -18.82
C GLY A 185 19.50 -16.50 -18.68
N ILE A 186 18.71 -16.37 -19.75
CA ILE A 186 17.32 -16.82 -19.85
C ILE A 186 17.17 -17.81 -21.03
N ASP A 187 16.12 -18.61 -21.05
CA ASP A 187 15.88 -19.60 -22.11
C ASP A 187 14.63 -19.30 -22.95
N GLN A 188 14.36 -20.16 -23.93
CA GLN A 188 13.20 -20.07 -24.82
C GLN A 188 11.85 -20.06 -24.08
N GLY A 189 11.79 -20.62 -22.87
CA GLY A 189 10.58 -20.69 -22.05
C GLY A 189 10.27 -19.40 -21.28
N TYR A 190 11.12 -18.37 -21.39
CA TYR A 190 10.97 -17.13 -20.63
C TYR A 190 9.69 -16.35 -20.98
N ASP A 191 9.01 -15.82 -19.94
CA ASP A 191 7.79 -15.03 -20.04
C ASP A 191 8.08 -13.58 -20.51
N TRP A 192 8.31 -13.42 -21.81
CA TRP A 192 8.63 -12.13 -22.45
C TRP A 192 7.66 -10.96 -22.23
N PRO A 193 6.32 -11.13 -22.10
CA PRO A 193 5.38 -10.02 -21.96
C PRO A 193 5.75 -9.00 -20.86
N GLN A 194 6.39 -9.46 -19.77
CA GLN A 194 6.78 -8.60 -18.65
C GLN A 194 7.99 -7.73 -19.04
N LEU A 195 9.07 -8.36 -19.53
CA LEU A 195 10.29 -7.66 -19.95
C LEU A 195 10.10 -6.80 -21.21
N LYS A 196 9.19 -7.20 -22.11
CA LYS A 196 8.89 -6.47 -23.36
C LYS A 196 8.41 -5.05 -23.11
N ARG A 197 7.76 -4.78 -21.97
CA ARG A 197 7.30 -3.43 -21.59
C ARG A 197 8.45 -2.46 -21.30
N PHE A 198 9.64 -2.98 -21.00
CA PHE A 198 10.83 -2.18 -20.75
C PHE A 198 11.67 -1.94 -22.02
N LEU A 199 11.37 -2.63 -23.13
CA LEU A 199 12.13 -2.52 -24.37
C LEU A 199 11.95 -1.12 -24.99
N GLN A 200 13.05 -0.38 -25.12
CA GLN A 200 13.08 0.96 -25.73
C GLN A 200 13.45 0.90 -27.21
N ALA A 201 14.36 -0.01 -27.58
CA ALA A 201 14.83 -0.17 -28.95
C ALA A 201 15.24 -1.61 -29.25
N GLY A 202 15.18 -1.99 -30.53
CA GLY A 202 15.65 -3.29 -31.01
C GLY A 202 14.58 -4.40 -30.92
N LYS A 203 15.04 -5.64 -30.76
CA LYS A 203 14.20 -6.85 -30.72
C LYS A 203 14.55 -7.68 -29.49
N LEU A 204 13.64 -8.58 -29.12
CA LEU A 204 13.89 -9.60 -28.10
C LEU A 204 14.91 -10.62 -28.62
N LEU A 205 15.57 -11.33 -27.70
CA LEU A 205 16.56 -12.36 -28.02
C LEU A 205 15.94 -13.45 -28.91
N GLN A 206 16.69 -13.86 -29.93
CA GLN A 206 16.35 -15.00 -30.78
C GLN A 206 17.24 -16.18 -30.41
N PHE A 207 16.64 -17.15 -29.74
CA PHE A 207 17.35 -18.36 -29.32
C PHE A 207 17.66 -19.25 -30.52
N ASN A 208 18.81 -19.91 -30.47
CA ASN A 208 19.24 -20.88 -31.48
C ASN A 208 19.06 -22.31 -30.95
N ASP A 209 18.71 -23.26 -31.82
CA ASP A 209 18.41 -24.64 -31.44
C ASP A 209 19.67 -25.48 -31.16
N SER A 210 20.85 -25.07 -31.64
CA SER A 210 22.05 -25.93 -31.64
C SER A 210 23.17 -25.51 -30.68
N SER A 211 23.12 -24.31 -30.08
CA SER A 211 24.17 -23.76 -29.21
C SER A 211 23.56 -22.65 -28.34
N TYR A 212 24.27 -21.55 -28.12
CA TYR A 212 23.74 -20.33 -27.55
C TYR A 212 23.56 -19.26 -28.63
N ALA A 213 22.58 -18.38 -28.45
CA ALA A 213 22.42 -17.16 -29.23
C ALA A 213 23.51 -16.15 -28.85
N PRO A 214 24.33 -15.65 -29.80
CA PRO A 214 25.36 -14.65 -29.54
C PRO A 214 24.77 -13.23 -29.45
N GLU A 215 23.62 -13.11 -28.80
CA GLU A 215 22.81 -11.91 -28.67
C GLU A 215 22.71 -11.50 -27.21
N ILE A 216 22.68 -10.20 -26.95
CA ILE A 216 22.46 -9.63 -25.63
C ILE A 216 21.50 -8.45 -25.68
N MET A 217 20.76 -8.28 -24.60
CA MET A 217 20.04 -7.06 -24.31
C MET A 217 20.74 -6.32 -23.17
N ILE A 218 20.98 -5.04 -23.37
CA ILE A 218 21.61 -4.15 -22.37
C ILE A 218 20.62 -3.07 -21.95
N SER A 219 20.87 -2.42 -20.82
CA SER A 219 20.04 -1.29 -20.41
C SER A 219 20.34 -0.03 -21.23
N GLU A 220 19.42 0.93 -21.21
CA GLU A 220 19.63 2.26 -21.80
C GLU A 220 20.81 2.99 -21.16
N TYR A 221 21.00 2.80 -19.84
CA TYR A 221 22.14 3.35 -19.11
C TYR A 221 23.47 2.84 -19.71
N MET A 222 23.61 1.52 -19.80
CA MET A 222 24.83 0.89 -20.31
C MET A 222 25.07 1.21 -21.78
N ALA A 223 24.01 1.30 -22.59
CA ALA A 223 24.12 1.70 -23.98
C ALA A 223 24.70 3.12 -24.13
N LYS A 224 24.33 4.05 -23.24
CA LYS A 224 24.82 5.43 -23.24
C LYS A 224 26.28 5.53 -22.78
N GLU A 225 26.62 4.95 -21.62
CA GLU A 225 27.98 4.97 -21.07
C GLU A 225 28.96 4.30 -22.05
N LEU A 226 28.66 3.06 -22.46
CA LEU A 226 29.52 2.28 -23.34
C LEU A 226 29.46 2.72 -24.82
N GLN A 227 28.63 3.71 -25.16
CA GLN A 227 28.40 4.22 -26.52
C GLN A 227 27.97 3.12 -27.52
N LEU A 228 27.19 2.14 -27.05
CA LEU A 228 26.70 1.01 -27.84
C LEU A 228 25.29 1.27 -28.40
N LYS A 229 25.04 0.82 -29.62
CA LYS A 229 23.73 0.85 -30.28
C LYS A 229 23.25 -0.56 -30.62
N VAL A 230 21.97 -0.66 -30.98
CA VAL A 230 21.42 -1.93 -31.51
C VAL A 230 22.21 -2.34 -32.76
N ASN A 231 22.57 -3.63 -32.82
CA ASN A 231 23.44 -4.31 -33.78
C ASN A 231 24.95 -4.09 -33.59
N ASP A 232 25.39 -3.31 -32.61
CA ASP A 232 26.81 -3.20 -32.28
C ASP A 232 27.30 -4.46 -31.57
N LYS A 233 28.61 -4.70 -31.64
CA LYS A 233 29.26 -5.87 -31.03
C LYS A 233 30.04 -5.43 -29.80
N ALA A 234 29.74 -6.04 -28.66
CA ALA A 234 30.47 -5.83 -27.41
C ALA A 234 31.28 -7.08 -27.04
N ILE A 235 32.42 -6.89 -26.38
CA ILE A 235 33.19 -7.99 -25.80
C ILE A 235 32.85 -8.05 -24.32
N ILE A 236 32.32 -9.19 -23.89
CA ILE A 236 32.05 -9.48 -22.48
C ILE A 236 33.09 -10.48 -21.98
N TYR A 237 33.76 -10.12 -20.90
CA TYR A 237 34.74 -10.93 -20.19
C TYR A 237 34.06 -11.59 -18.99
N PHE A 238 33.82 -12.90 -19.09
CA PHE A 238 33.19 -13.66 -18.02
C PHE A 238 34.21 -14.09 -16.98
N ILE A 239 33.96 -13.76 -15.71
CA ILE A 239 34.85 -14.08 -14.61
C ILE A 239 34.81 -15.61 -14.36
N GLN A 240 35.96 -16.19 -14.09
CA GLN A 240 36.12 -17.61 -13.77
C GLN A 240 36.59 -17.75 -12.32
N GLY A 241 36.08 -18.75 -11.61
CA GLY A 241 36.54 -19.09 -10.26
C GLY A 241 37.98 -19.63 -10.26
N GLY A 242 38.61 -19.65 -9.08
CA GLY A 242 39.90 -20.32 -8.88
C GLY A 242 41.12 -19.65 -9.51
N GLY A 243 41.07 -18.33 -9.77
CA GLY A 243 42.21 -17.57 -10.31
C GLY A 243 42.46 -17.76 -11.81
N LEU A 244 41.52 -18.41 -12.52
CA LEU A 244 41.57 -18.58 -13.96
C LEU A 244 41.32 -17.25 -14.70
N PRO A 245 41.97 -17.02 -15.86
CA PRO A 245 41.74 -15.81 -16.65
C PRO A 245 40.30 -15.74 -17.18
N PRO A 246 39.71 -14.54 -17.33
CA PRO A 246 38.33 -14.41 -17.78
C PRO A 246 38.15 -14.89 -19.23
N ARG A 247 37.01 -15.54 -19.50
CA ARG A 247 36.65 -16.00 -20.85
C ARG A 247 35.97 -14.87 -21.61
N ALA A 248 36.60 -14.37 -22.68
CA ALA A 248 36.00 -13.36 -23.54
C ALA A 248 34.99 -13.96 -24.53
N ARG A 249 33.86 -13.30 -24.73
CA ARG A 249 32.88 -13.61 -25.78
C ARG A 249 32.46 -12.32 -26.47
N LYS A 250 32.42 -12.37 -27.80
CA LYS A 250 31.88 -11.27 -28.62
C LYS A 250 30.39 -11.52 -28.82
N LEU A 251 29.55 -10.59 -28.37
CA LEU A 251 28.10 -10.69 -28.43
C LEU A 251 27.54 -9.46 -29.12
N THR A 252 26.36 -9.59 -29.73
CA THR A 252 25.70 -8.51 -30.49
C THR A 252 24.56 -7.95 -29.66
N VAL A 253 24.49 -6.63 -29.54
CA VAL A 253 23.39 -5.94 -28.84
C VAL A 253 22.15 -5.99 -29.71
N THR A 254 21.11 -6.73 -29.32
CA THR A 254 19.89 -6.85 -30.11
C THR A 254 18.72 -6.05 -29.57
N GLY A 255 18.75 -5.73 -28.27
CA GLY A 255 17.73 -4.91 -27.62
C GLY A 255 18.33 -3.99 -26.56
N ILE A 256 17.68 -2.84 -26.38
CA ILE A 256 17.98 -1.89 -25.30
C ILE A 256 16.72 -1.77 -24.44
N PHE A 257 16.83 -2.08 -23.15
CA PHE A 257 15.73 -2.00 -22.19
C PHE A 257 15.93 -0.88 -21.17
N LYS A 258 14.87 -0.46 -20.48
CA LYS A 258 14.95 0.47 -19.36
C LYS A 258 13.93 0.07 -18.31
N THR A 259 14.39 -0.42 -17.17
CA THR A 259 13.52 -0.75 -16.04
C THR A 259 13.16 0.51 -15.24
N GLY A 260 14.03 1.52 -15.26
CA GLY A 260 13.93 2.71 -14.41
C GLY A 260 14.25 2.42 -12.95
N ILE A 261 14.78 1.23 -12.65
CA ILE A 261 15.43 0.92 -11.38
C ILE A 261 16.93 0.96 -11.67
N GLU A 262 17.60 1.99 -11.17
CA GLU A 262 19.02 2.23 -11.45
C GLU A 262 19.89 1.02 -11.12
N GLU A 263 19.62 0.36 -9.99
CA GLU A 263 20.36 -0.82 -9.56
C GLU A 263 20.24 -2.00 -10.53
N TYR A 264 19.16 -2.08 -11.31
CA TYR A 264 19.00 -3.11 -12.34
C TYR A 264 19.60 -2.67 -13.67
N ASP A 265 19.35 -1.42 -14.06
CA ASP A 265 19.83 -0.87 -15.32
C ASP A 265 21.37 -0.74 -15.32
N LYS A 266 22.03 -0.55 -14.17
CA LYS A 266 23.50 -0.53 -14.09
C LYS A 266 24.14 -1.92 -14.05
N THR A 267 23.42 -2.92 -13.56
CA THR A 267 24.03 -4.19 -13.16
C THR A 267 23.79 -5.30 -14.18
N TYR A 268 22.62 -5.39 -14.81
CA TYR A 268 22.24 -6.60 -15.55
C TYR A 268 22.37 -6.48 -17.08
N VAL A 269 22.94 -7.53 -17.68
CA VAL A 269 22.86 -7.82 -19.12
C VAL A 269 22.07 -9.10 -19.30
N ILE A 270 21.09 -9.11 -20.21
CA ILE A 270 20.25 -10.29 -20.46
C ILE A 270 20.75 -11.00 -21.71
N GLY A 271 20.91 -12.31 -21.65
CA GLY A 271 21.32 -13.13 -22.79
C GLY A 271 20.86 -14.58 -22.66
N ASP A 272 21.45 -15.45 -23.48
CA ASP A 272 21.06 -16.86 -23.52
C ASP A 272 21.64 -17.67 -22.35
N LEU A 273 20.78 -18.41 -21.64
CA LEU A 273 21.14 -19.36 -20.59
C LEU A 273 22.18 -20.40 -21.05
N ASN A 274 22.10 -20.84 -22.31
CA ASN A 274 23.05 -21.81 -22.87
C ASN A 274 24.48 -21.26 -22.92
N LEU A 275 24.66 -19.94 -22.97
CA LEU A 275 26.00 -19.34 -22.87
C LEU A 275 26.58 -19.56 -21.46
N VAL A 276 25.78 -19.35 -20.41
CA VAL A 276 26.19 -19.60 -19.01
C VAL A 276 26.53 -21.07 -18.82
N ARG A 277 25.67 -21.97 -19.31
CA ARG A 277 25.92 -23.42 -19.27
C ARG A 277 27.25 -23.78 -19.90
N LYS A 278 27.50 -23.31 -21.12
CA LYS A 278 28.76 -23.56 -21.84
C LYS A 278 29.98 -22.97 -21.15
N LEU A 279 29.85 -21.83 -20.48
CA LEU A 279 30.97 -21.18 -19.78
C LEU A 279 31.35 -21.91 -18.50
N ASN A 280 30.39 -22.58 -17.86
CA ASN A 280 30.56 -23.34 -16.62
C ASN A 280 30.67 -24.85 -16.84
N ASP A 281 30.68 -25.31 -18.10
CA ASP A 281 30.70 -26.72 -18.46
C ASP A 281 29.52 -27.51 -17.84
N TRP A 282 28.34 -26.89 -17.83
CA TRP A 282 27.07 -27.47 -17.35
C TRP A 282 26.37 -28.30 -18.44
N ASP A 283 25.58 -29.28 -18.00
CA ASP A 283 24.70 -30.06 -18.86
C ASP A 283 23.55 -29.20 -19.44
N PRO A 284 22.96 -29.58 -20.58
CA PRO A 284 21.86 -28.85 -21.21
C PRO A 284 20.64 -28.62 -20.30
N ASP A 285 20.39 -29.53 -19.36
CA ASP A 285 19.25 -29.46 -18.45
C ASP A 285 19.58 -28.79 -17.10
N GLN A 286 20.83 -28.38 -16.87
CA GLN A 286 21.22 -27.70 -15.63
C GLN A 286 20.83 -26.22 -15.65
N VAL A 287 20.37 -25.71 -14.52
CA VAL A 287 19.95 -24.31 -14.33
C VAL A 287 20.52 -23.77 -13.02
N GLY A 288 20.69 -22.46 -12.91
CA GLY A 288 21.07 -21.82 -11.65
C GLY A 288 19.86 -21.65 -10.72
N GLY A 289 18.67 -21.48 -11.30
CA GLY A 289 17.43 -21.37 -10.54
C GLY A 289 16.18 -21.31 -11.39
N PHE A 290 15.04 -21.33 -10.70
CA PHE A 290 13.74 -21.01 -11.29
C PHE A 290 13.27 -19.65 -10.82
N GLU A 291 12.77 -18.84 -11.77
CA GLU A 291 12.03 -17.62 -11.53
C GLU A 291 10.54 -17.92 -11.66
N ILE A 292 9.77 -17.71 -10.58
CA ILE A 292 8.35 -18.03 -10.51
C ILE A 292 7.53 -16.74 -10.44
N SER A 293 6.56 -16.63 -11.33
CA SER A 293 5.49 -15.63 -11.21
C SER A 293 4.22 -16.24 -10.65
N ILE A 294 3.55 -15.51 -9.76
CA ILE A 294 2.26 -15.90 -9.17
C ILE A 294 1.16 -14.89 -9.49
N ASN A 295 -0.09 -15.33 -9.44
CA ASN A 295 -1.26 -14.49 -9.76
C ASN A 295 -1.49 -13.39 -8.73
N ASN A 296 -1.15 -13.63 -7.46
CA ASN A 296 -1.32 -12.65 -6.39
C ASN A 296 -0.04 -12.59 -5.54
N TYR A 297 0.74 -11.53 -5.73
CA TYR A 297 1.99 -11.31 -5.01
C TYR A 297 1.83 -11.26 -3.48
N ARG A 298 0.63 -10.94 -2.96
CA ARG A 298 0.37 -10.94 -1.51
C ARG A 298 0.48 -12.33 -0.88
N ASN A 299 0.34 -13.38 -1.69
CA ASN A 299 0.48 -14.77 -1.26
C ASN A 299 1.88 -15.33 -1.50
N MET A 300 2.85 -14.48 -1.88
CA MET A 300 4.22 -14.90 -2.19
C MET A 300 4.86 -15.68 -1.04
N ASP A 301 4.83 -15.15 0.18
CA ASP A 301 5.46 -15.81 1.33
C ASP A 301 4.76 -17.11 1.74
N SER A 302 3.43 -17.16 1.63
CA SER A 302 2.67 -18.38 1.92
C SER A 302 2.90 -19.46 0.87
N THR A 303 3.01 -19.07 -0.41
CA THR A 303 3.30 -19.99 -1.52
C THR A 303 4.73 -20.50 -1.45
N ALA A 304 5.70 -19.62 -1.15
CA ALA A 304 7.10 -19.96 -0.88
C ALA A 304 7.22 -21.03 0.21
N ARG A 305 6.65 -20.76 1.39
CA ARG A 305 6.61 -21.73 2.49
C ARG A 305 5.90 -23.04 2.14
N TYR A 306 4.84 -22.99 1.34
CA TYR A 306 4.16 -24.21 0.90
C TYR A 306 5.07 -25.07 0.02
N MET A 307 5.77 -24.45 -0.94
CA MET A 307 6.69 -25.14 -1.84
C MET A 307 7.85 -25.77 -1.07
N ASP A 308 8.49 -25.03 -0.17
CA ASP A 308 9.60 -25.54 0.67
C ASP A 308 9.20 -26.77 1.49
N ASN A 309 7.99 -26.77 2.06
CA ASN A 309 7.58 -27.83 2.99
C ASN A 309 6.96 -29.07 2.30
N ASN A 310 6.47 -28.95 1.06
CA ASN A 310 5.63 -30.00 0.46
C ASN A 310 6.04 -30.41 -0.96
N VAL A 311 6.82 -29.60 -1.68
CA VAL A 311 7.03 -29.76 -3.13
C VAL A 311 8.51 -29.90 -3.46
N LEU A 312 9.37 -29.09 -2.85
CA LEU A 312 10.79 -29.04 -3.17
C LEU A 312 11.57 -30.13 -2.43
N PRO A 313 12.61 -30.69 -3.07
CA PRO A 313 13.56 -31.57 -2.40
C PRO A 313 14.44 -30.76 -1.41
N ASP A 314 14.96 -31.42 -0.37
CA ASP A 314 15.74 -30.80 0.73
C ASP A 314 16.95 -29.93 0.32
N GLN A 315 17.41 -30.04 -0.92
CA GLN A 315 18.54 -29.26 -1.45
C GLN A 315 18.09 -27.90 -2.01
N LEU A 316 16.82 -27.79 -2.42
CA LEU A 316 16.27 -26.60 -3.05
C LEU A 316 15.39 -25.84 -2.07
N PHE A 317 15.51 -24.52 -2.10
CA PHE A 317 14.76 -23.64 -1.22
C PHE A 317 14.20 -22.48 -2.01
N THR A 318 13.10 -21.94 -1.52
CA THR A 318 12.52 -20.71 -2.03
C THR A 318 13.15 -19.49 -1.38
N ARG A 319 13.33 -18.45 -2.19
CA ARG A 319 13.57 -17.08 -1.72
C ARG A 319 12.56 -16.18 -2.38
N THR A 320 11.82 -15.41 -1.61
CA THR A 320 10.95 -14.40 -2.19
C THR A 320 11.79 -13.23 -2.66
N ILE A 321 11.29 -12.45 -3.62
CA ILE A 321 11.99 -11.23 -4.05
C ILE A 321 12.11 -10.20 -2.90
N ARG A 322 11.27 -10.31 -1.86
CA ARG A 322 11.42 -9.57 -0.61
C ARG A 322 12.66 -9.99 0.17
N ASP A 323 12.95 -11.28 0.23
CA ASP A 323 14.14 -11.81 0.91
C ASP A 323 15.43 -11.44 0.15
N ILE A 324 15.34 -11.31 -1.18
CA ILE A 324 16.46 -10.96 -2.05
C ILE A 324 16.76 -9.45 -1.98
N TYR A 325 15.73 -8.61 -1.94
CA TYR A 325 15.85 -7.14 -1.86
C TYR A 325 15.15 -6.55 -0.62
N PRO A 326 15.56 -6.94 0.60
CA PRO A 326 14.88 -6.53 1.82
C PRO A 326 14.87 -5.01 1.98
N ASN A 327 15.97 -4.34 1.63
CA ASN A 327 16.08 -2.87 1.72
C ASN A 327 14.97 -2.13 0.95
N ILE A 328 14.63 -2.60 -0.25
CA ILE A 328 13.59 -1.95 -1.06
C ILE A 328 12.22 -2.19 -0.41
N PHE A 329 11.92 -3.42 -0.01
CA PHE A 329 10.61 -3.75 0.58
C PHE A 329 10.43 -3.16 1.97
N ASP A 330 11.48 -3.05 2.78
CA ASP A 330 11.46 -2.41 4.09
C ASP A 330 11.25 -0.91 3.94
N TRP A 331 11.90 -0.27 2.96
CA TRP A 331 11.63 1.12 2.64
C TRP A 331 10.20 1.34 2.13
N LEU A 332 9.66 0.44 1.28
CA LEU A 332 8.25 0.49 0.90
C LEU A 332 7.33 0.36 2.12
N GLN A 333 7.67 -0.47 3.11
CA GLN A 333 6.91 -0.58 4.35
C GLN A 333 6.99 0.70 5.21
N LEU A 334 8.13 1.37 5.26
CA LEU A 334 8.25 2.69 5.92
C LEU A 334 7.31 3.72 5.30
N GLN A 335 7.02 3.61 4.00
CA GLN A 335 6.06 4.50 3.36
C GLN A 335 4.63 4.33 3.91
N ASN A 336 4.22 3.12 4.30
CA ASN A 336 2.93 2.89 4.97
C ASN A 336 2.87 3.61 6.33
N GLN A 337 3.99 3.68 7.05
CA GLN A 337 4.06 4.40 8.33
C GLN A 337 3.95 5.92 8.11
N ASN A 338 4.61 6.44 7.08
CA ASN A 338 4.52 7.86 6.71
C ASN A 338 3.09 8.25 6.31
N GLU A 339 2.40 7.39 5.56
CA GLU A 339 1.00 7.57 5.22
C GLU A 339 0.12 7.68 6.48
N LEU A 340 0.27 6.74 7.42
CA LEU A 340 -0.48 6.74 8.68
C LEU A 340 -0.23 8.03 9.48
N ILE A 341 1.01 8.51 9.52
CA ILE A 341 1.35 9.77 10.19
C ILE A 341 0.59 10.94 9.57
N ILE A 342 0.54 11.03 8.23
CA ILE A 342 -0.20 12.09 7.53
C ILE A 342 -1.69 12.00 7.86
N ILE A 343 -2.28 10.81 7.84
CA ILE A 343 -3.69 10.60 8.19
C ILE A 343 -3.98 11.07 9.62
N VAL A 344 -3.11 10.71 10.58
CA VAL A 344 -3.27 11.12 11.99
C VAL A 344 -3.17 12.64 12.13
N ILE A 345 -2.18 13.28 11.52
CA ILE A 345 -1.99 14.73 11.59
C ILE A 345 -3.21 15.45 10.98
N MET A 346 -3.65 15.03 9.80
CA MET A 346 -4.80 15.64 9.12
C MET A 346 -6.10 15.42 9.89
N THR A 347 -6.26 14.28 10.54
CA THR A 347 -7.38 14.01 11.45
C THR A 347 -7.36 14.94 12.66
N ILE A 348 -6.20 15.16 13.29
CA ILE A 348 -6.06 16.11 14.41
C ILE A 348 -6.42 17.54 13.97
N VAL A 349 -5.93 17.97 12.79
CA VAL A 349 -6.27 19.27 12.22
C VAL A 349 -7.77 19.41 12.01
N ALA A 350 -8.43 18.38 11.46
CA ALA A 350 -9.87 18.36 11.28
C ALA A 350 -10.62 18.47 12.62
N ILE A 351 -10.18 17.71 13.65
CA ILE A 351 -10.78 17.74 14.99
C ILE A 351 -10.69 19.13 15.62
N ILE A 352 -9.51 19.75 15.61
CA ILE A 352 -9.30 21.07 16.21
C ILE A 352 -10.20 22.10 15.53
N ASN A 353 -10.25 22.10 14.19
CA ASN A 353 -11.11 22.98 13.41
C ASN A 353 -12.59 22.75 13.72
N MET A 354 -13.00 21.50 13.93
CA MET A 354 -14.38 21.18 14.29
C MET A 354 -14.73 21.61 15.73
N ILE A 355 -13.80 21.49 16.67
CA ILE A 355 -13.99 21.97 18.05
C ILE A 355 -14.16 23.49 18.08
N THR A 356 -13.33 24.24 17.35
CA THR A 356 -13.44 25.70 17.29
C THR A 356 -14.75 26.11 16.62
N ALA A 357 -15.12 25.48 15.50
CA ALA A 357 -16.36 25.73 14.80
C ALA A 357 -17.60 25.50 15.67
N ILE A 358 -17.70 24.33 16.34
CA ILE A 358 -18.87 24.02 17.17
C ILE A 358 -18.95 24.93 18.41
N LEU A 359 -17.81 25.30 19.00
CA LEU A 359 -17.78 26.21 20.14
C LEU A 359 -18.30 27.59 19.77
N ILE A 360 -17.80 28.16 18.67
CA ILE A 360 -18.26 29.46 18.17
C ILE A 360 -19.75 29.40 17.85
N LEU A 361 -20.22 28.29 17.26
CA LEU A 361 -21.62 28.11 16.90
C LEU A 361 -22.54 27.99 18.12
N ILE A 362 -22.08 27.37 19.21
CA ILE A 362 -22.77 27.37 20.51
C ILE A 362 -22.83 28.80 21.08
N LEU A 363 -21.73 29.53 21.04
CA LEU A 363 -21.64 30.89 21.59
C LEU A 363 -22.57 31.86 20.85
N GLU A 364 -22.59 31.84 19.52
CA GLU A 364 -23.49 32.64 18.69
C GLU A 364 -24.97 32.36 19.02
N ARG A 365 -25.28 31.12 19.42
CA ARG A 365 -26.66 30.67 19.73
C ARG A 365 -26.96 30.60 21.22
N THR A 366 -26.19 31.29 22.07
CA THR A 366 -26.39 31.28 23.53
C THR A 366 -27.80 31.72 23.92
N ASN A 367 -28.36 32.77 23.29
CA ASN A 367 -29.71 33.25 23.58
C ASN A 367 -30.78 32.19 23.24
N MET A 368 -30.67 31.54 22.08
CA MET A 368 -31.56 30.43 21.69
C MET A 368 -31.50 29.28 22.69
N ILE A 369 -30.30 28.91 23.14
CA ILE A 369 -30.11 27.88 24.18
C ILE A 369 -30.82 28.29 25.48
N GLY A 370 -30.70 29.55 25.87
CA GLY A 370 -31.37 30.11 27.04
C GLY A 370 -32.89 29.98 26.98
N ILE A 371 -33.48 30.41 25.86
CA ILE A 371 -34.94 30.32 25.62
C ILE A 371 -35.40 28.87 25.62
N ALA A 372 -34.70 27.97 24.92
CA ALA A 372 -35.06 26.55 24.86
C ALA A 372 -35.06 25.90 26.25
N LYS A 373 -34.08 26.25 27.11
CA LYS A 373 -34.05 25.79 28.51
C LYS A 373 -35.18 26.39 29.34
N ALA A 374 -35.49 27.67 29.17
CA ALA A 374 -36.60 28.33 29.87
C ALA A 374 -37.96 27.69 29.52
N LEU A 375 -38.11 27.22 28.28
CA LEU A 375 -39.27 26.44 27.81
C LEU A 375 -39.24 24.96 28.24
N GLY A 376 -38.25 24.52 29.01
CA GLY A 376 -38.18 23.17 29.59
C GLY A 376 -37.37 22.14 28.79
N MET A 377 -36.65 22.53 27.74
CA MET A 377 -35.82 21.59 26.96
C MET A 377 -34.63 21.10 27.78
N ARG A 378 -34.40 19.77 27.81
CA ARG A 378 -33.30 19.16 28.56
C ARG A 378 -31.95 19.48 27.89
N ASN A 379 -30.90 19.60 28.70
CA ASN A 379 -29.53 19.84 28.22
C ASN A 379 -29.09 18.83 27.15
N TRP A 380 -29.47 17.56 27.29
CA TRP A 380 -29.08 16.51 26.35
C TRP A 380 -29.75 16.66 24.97
N ASP A 381 -31.02 17.09 24.92
CA ASP A 381 -31.71 17.33 23.66
C ASP A 381 -31.15 18.56 22.93
N ILE A 382 -30.71 19.59 23.67
CA ILE A 382 -30.00 20.75 23.10
C ILE A 382 -28.62 20.31 22.58
N GLN A 383 -27.87 19.50 23.34
CA GLN A 383 -26.57 18.96 22.90
C GLN A 383 -26.68 18.22 21.57
N LYS A 384 -27.70 17.38 21.40
CA LYS A 384 -27.96 16.67 20.14
C LYS A 384 -28.12 17.62 18.95
N VAL A 385 -28.77 18.77 19.13
CA VAL A 385 -28.93 19.76 18.03
C VAL A 385 -27.57 20.16 17.47
N PHE A 386 -26.63 20.53 18.35
CA PHE A 386 -25.30 20.96 17.94
C PHE A 386 -24.45 19.80 17.41
N VAL A 387 -24.57 18.60 17.98
CA VAL A 387 -23.89 17.40 17.46
C VAL A 387 -24.41 17.03 16.07
N TYR A 388 -25.72 17.11 15.81
CA TYR A 388 -26.28 16.88 14.47
C TYR A 388 -25.81 17.93 13.47
N GLN A 389 -25.69 19.18 13.90
CA GLN A 389 -25.16 20.24 13.06
C GLN A 389 -23.66 20.03 12.74
N ALA A 390 -22.88 19.57 13.71
CA ALA A 390 -21.50 19.14 13.50
C ALA A 390 -21.42 17.94 12.53
N ALA A 391 -22.28 16.93 12.71
CA ALA A 391 -22.34 15.79 11.81
C ALA A 391 -22.68 16.22 10.37
N TYR A 392 -23.59 17.20 10.20
CA TYR A 392 -23.88 17.79 8.90
C TYR A 392 -22.66 18.47 8.28
N ILE A 393 -21.91 19.26 9.05
CA ILE A 393 -20.66 19.90 8.60
C ILE A 393 -19.65 18.84 8.16
N VAL A 394 -19.46 17.79 8.97
CA VAL A 394 -18.50 16.71 8.67
C VAL A 394 -18.91 15.94 7.42
N ILE A 395 -20.18 15.57 7.28
CA ILE A 395 -20.67 14.86 6.08
C ILE A 395 -20.47 15.73 4.83
N LEU A 396 -20.84 17.01 4.88
CA LEU A 396 -20.68 17.89 3.72
C LEU A 396 -19.20 18.14 3.41
N GLY A 397 -18.36 18.27 4.43
CA GLY A 397 -16.91 18.36 4.30
C GLY A 397 -16.32 17.10 3.65
N ILE A 398 -16.70 15.91 4.10
CA ILE A 398 -16.28 14.64 3.51
C ILE A 398 -16.71 14.57 2.03
N LEU A 399 -17.97 14.86 1.70
CA LEU A 399 -18.45 14.80 0.31
C LEU A 399 -17.69 15.76 -0.62
N ILE A 400 -17.40 16.97 -0.16
CA ILE A 400 -16.62 17.95 -0.94
C ILE A 400 -15.15 17.53 -1.01
N GLY A 401 -14.60 17.01 0.09
CA GLY A 401 -13.25 16.48 0.17
C GLY A 401 -13.03 15.28 -0.76
N ASP A 402 -13.99 14.36 -0.82
CA ASP A 402 -14.03 13.25 -1.77
C ASP A 402 -14.06 13.77 -3.20
N PHE A 403 -14.94 14.73 -3.49
CA PHE A 403 -15.05 15.31 -4.83
C PHE A 403 -13.72 15.90 -5.32
N PHE A 404 -13.05 16.69 -4.47
CA PHE A 404 -11.76 17.28 -4.84
C PHE A 404 -10.60 16.28 -4.78
N GLY A 405 -10.52 15.44 -3.75
CA GLY A 405 -9.46 14.45 -3.57
C GLY A 405 -9.46 13.41 -4.68
N LEU A 406 -10.62 12.82 -4.97
CA LEU A 406 -10.79 11.89 -6.08
C LEU A 406 -10.66 12.60 -7.43
N GLY A 407 -11.21 13.81 -7.57
CA GLY A 407 -11.09 14.60 -8.80
C GLY A 407 -9.65 14.87 -9.18
N ILE A 408 -8.82 15.30 -8.22
CA ILE A 408 -7.38 15.53 -8.43
C ILE A 408 -6.66 14.20 -8.72
N ALA A 409 -6.98 13.12 -7.99
CA ALA A 409 -6.39 11.81 -8.21
C ALA A 409 -6.67 11.26 -9.62
N PHE A 410 -7.92 11.32 -10.09
CA PHE A 410 -8.30 10.90 -11.45
C PHE A 410 -7.65 11.79 -12.52
N LEU A 411 -7.59 13.09 -12.28
CA LEU A 411 -6.94 14.02 -13.19
C LEU A 411 -5.46 13.68 -13.33
N GLN A 412 -4.76 13.42 -12.22
CA GLN A 412 -3.37 12.98 -12.24
C GLN A 412 -3.20 11.62 -12.94
N GLN A 413 -4.09 10.66 -12.71
CA GLN A 413 -4.04 9.35 -13.38
C GLN A 413 -4.22 9.46 -14.90
N ALA A 414 -5.07 10.37 -15.36
CA ALA A 414 -5.35 10.56 -16.78
C ALA A 414 -4.30 11.41 -17.52
N THR A 415 -3.76 12.44 -16.85
CA THR A 415 -2.90 13.45 -17.50
C THR A 415 -1.42 13.32 -17.16
N GLY A 416 -1.08 12.71 -16.03
CA GLY A 416 0.31 12.62 -15.55
C GLY A 416 0.99 13.99 -15.39
N ILE A 417 0.24 15.02 -14.96
CA ILE A 417 0.73 16.41 -14.84
C ILE A 417 1.95 16.50 -13.92
N PHE A 418 1.90 15.83 -12.77
CA PHE A 418 3.02 15.81 -11.84
C PHE A 418 4.06 14.78 -12.30
N LYS A 419 5.12 15.29 -12.93
CA LYS A 419 6.29 14.51 -13.33
C LYS A 419 7.32 14.46 -12.21
N LEU A 420 8.05 13.35 -12.14
CA LEU A 420 9.11 13.12 -11.17
C LEU A 420 10.42 12.82 -11.90
N PRO A 421 11.58 13.23 -11.35
CA PRO A 421 12.87 12.78 -11.86
C PRO A 421 12.99 11.28 -11.62
N GLU A 422 13.02 10.51 -12.71
CA GLU A 422 12.99 9.04 -12.67
C GLU A 422 14.18 8.46 -11.89
N GLU A 423 15.32 9.14 -11.91
CA GLU A 423 16.54 8.75 -11.18
C GLU A 423 16.34 8.72 -9.66
N SER A 424 15.52 9.63 -9.10
CA SER A 424 15.32 9.72 -7.65
C SER A 424 14.06 8.98 -7.16
N TYR A 425 13.08 8.78 -8.05
CA TYR A 425 11.76 8.25 -7.68
C TYR A 425 11.40 6.94 -8.38
N TYR A 426 12.29 6.39 -9.20
CA TYR A 426 12.10 5.17 -9.99
C TYR A 426 10.90 5.21 -10.96
N MET A 427 10.31 6.39 -11.20
CA MET A 427 9.18 6.59 -12.11
C MET A 427 9.16 8.02 -12.66
N SER A 428 8.66 8.18 -13.88
CA SER A 428 8.61 9.49 -14.58
C SER A 428 7.42 10.36 -14.17
N VAL A 429 6.39 9.76 -13.56
CA VAL A 429 5.13 10.42 -13.19
C VAL A 429 4.76 9.99 -11.79
N ALA A 430 4.24 10.92 -10.98
CA ALA A 430 3.69 10.62 -9.67
C ALA A 430 2.48 9.69 -9.82
N ALA A 431 2.69 8.41 -9.58
CA ALA A 431 1.69 7.37 -9.73
C ALA A 431 0.63 7.50 -8.62
N VAL A 432 -0.63 7.31 -9.00
CA VAL A 432 -1.78 7.38 -8.09
C VAL A 432 -2.63 6.14 -8.30
N SER A 433 -2.89 5.41 -7.21
CA SER A 433 -3.74 4.22 -7.21
C SER A 433 -4.81 4.35 -6.13
N LEU A 434 -6.07 4.28 -6.55
CA LEU A 434 -7.23 4.47 -5.68
C LEU A 434 -7.73 3.11 -5.18
N HIS A 435 -7.58 2.88 -3.88
CA HIS A 435 -8.20 1.74 -3.20
C HIS A 435 -9.47 2.21 -2.47
N TRP A 436 -10.63 1.69 -2.92
CA TRP A 436 -11.93 2.06 -2.36
C TRP A 436 -12.07 1.74 -0.87
N VAL A 437 -11.42 0.68 -0.39
CA VAL A 437 -11.44 0.32 1.04
C VAL A 437 -10.81 1.43 1.88
N ASP A 438 -9.67 1.96 1.46
CA ASP A 438 -8.95 3.01 2.19
C ASP A 438 -9.77 4.30 2.22
N ILE A 439 -10.39 4.68 1.10
CA ILE A 439 -11.26 5.86 1.00
C ILE A 439 -12.46 5.72 1.94
N VAL A 440 -13.13 4.55 1.95
CA VAL A 440 -14.25 4.29 2.85
C VAL A 440 -13.80 4.34 4.31
N LEU A 441 -12.62 3.79 4.65
CA LEU A 441 -12.06 3.84 5.99
C LEU A 441 -11.74 5.28 6.43
N ILE A 442 -11.18 6.12 5.55
CA ILE A 442 -10.94 7.54 5.81
C ILE A 442 -12.26 8.25 6.10
N ASN A 443 -13.30 8.02 5.29
CA ASN A 443 -14.58 8.69 5.42
C ASN A 443 -15.34 8.27 6.68
N VAL A 444 -15.46 6.96 6.92
CA VAL A 444 -16.09 6.42 8.12
C VAL A 444 -15.29 6.80 9.36
N GLY A 445 -13.96 6.68 9.33
CA GLY A 445 -13.07 7.04 10.41
C GLY A 445 -13.19 8.51 10.78
N THR A 446 -13.09 9.41 9.80
CA THR A 446 -13.24 10.87 10.00
C THR A 446 -14.60 11.20 10.59
N PHE A 447 -15.68 10.62 10.05
CA PHE A 447 -17.03 10.86 10.54
C PHE A 447 -17.21 10.43 12.00
N LEU A 448 -16.79 9.20 12.34
CA LEU A 448 -16.92 8.65 13.68
C LEU A 448 -16.07 9.42 14.68
N ILE A 449 -14.79 9.62 14.38
CA ILE A 449 -13.84 10.31 15.27
C ILE A 449 -14.30 11.74 15.54
N CYS A 450 -14.64 12.50 14.50
CA CYS A 450 -15.12 13.87 14.67
C CYS A 450 -16.43 13.90 15.48
N THR A 451 -17.41 13.04 15.15
CA THR A 451 -18.70 13.03 15.87
C THR A 451 -18.53 12.66 17.35
N VAL A 452 -17.66 11.70 17.68
CA VAL A 452 -17.37 11.31 19.07
C VAL A 452 -16.70 12.44 19.83
N ILE A 453 -15.66 13.04 19.26
CA ILE A 453 -14.90 14.10 19.93
C ILE A 453 -15.74 15.35 20.14
N LEU A 454 -16.64 15.67 19.20
CA LEU A 454 -17.50 16.86 19.29
C LEU A 454 -18.55 16.78 20.42
N GLN A 455 -18.75 15.61 21.02
CA GLN A 455 -19.54 15.50 22.25
C GLN A 455 -18.89 16.24 23.43
N ILE A 456 -17.55 16.37 23.45
CA ILE A 456 -16.80 17.03 24.52
C ILE A 456 -17.16 18.53 24.59
N PRO A 457 -16.94 19.35 23.55
CA PRO A 457 -17.30 20.77 23.60
C PRO A 457 -18.81 20.99 23.75
N ALA A 458 -19.67 20.09 23.24
CA ALA A 458 -21.12 20.18 23.45
C ALA A 458 -21.51 20.12 24.95
N ARG A 459 -20.67 19.57 25.84
CA ARG A 459 -20.92 19.59 27.28
C ARG A 459 -20.95 20.99 27.90
N ILE A 460 -20.34 22.00 27.26
CA ILE A 460 -20.41 23.41 27.69
C ILE A 460 -21.85 23.90 27.81
N ILE A 461 -22.77 23.38 26.99
CA ILE A 461 -24.20 23.74 27.03
C ILE A 461 -24.77 23.55 28.43
N ARG A 462 -24.31 22.57 29.22
CA ARG A 462 -24.78 22.35 30.60
C ARG A 462 -24.52 23.53 31.53
N ARG A 463 -23.48 24.32 31.27
CA ARG A 463 -23.08 25.47 32.10
C ARG A 463 -23.83 26.77 31.77
N ILE A 464 -24.57 26.81 30.66
CA ILE A 464 -25.35 27.99 30.26
C ILE A 464 -26.63 28.06 31.08
N THR A 465 -26.84 29.12 31.87
CA THR A 465 -28.07 29.33 32.64
C THR A 465 -29.07 30.22 31.89
N PRO A 466 -30.39 29.94 31.94
CA PRO A 466 -31.39 30.73 31.21
C PRO A 466 -31.35 32.21 31.55
N VAL A 467 -31.21 32.54 32.84
CA VAL A 467 -31.19 33.93 33.34
C VAL A 467 -30.02 34.72 32.73
N LYS A 468 -28.82 34.15 32.66
CA LYS A 468 -27.65 34.81 32.06
C LYS A 468 -27.71 34.87 30.54
N ALA A 469 -28.37 33.91 29.90
CA ALA A 469 -28.48 33.82 28.45
C ALA A 469 -29.58 34.73 27.86
N ILE A 470 -30.62 35.06 28.65
CA ILE A 470 -31.76 35.88 28.24
C ILE A 470 -31.62 37.33 28.76
N GLN A 471 -30.77 37.59 29.75
CA GLN A 471 -30.51 38.96 30.22
C GLN A 471 -30.02 39.84 29.04
N PHE A 472 -30.85 40.82 28.68
CA PHE A 472 -30.51 41.85 27.72
C PHE A 472 -29.33 42.66 28.26
N LYS A 473 -28.31 42.84 27.41
CA LYS A 473 -27.43 44.01 27.48
C LYS A 473 -27.91 45.02 26.45
#